data_AF-A0AAW9DJC8-F1
#
_entry.id   AF-A0AAW9DJC8-F1
#
_cell.length_a   1.000
_cell.length_b   1.000
_cell.length_c   1.000
_cell.angle_alpha   90.00
_cell.angle_beta   90.00
_cell.angle_gamma   90.00
#
_symmetry.space_group_name_H-M   'P 1'
#
loop_
_entity.id
_entity.type
_entity.pdbx_description
1 polymer ?
#
loop_
_entity_poly.entity_id
_entity_poly.type
_entity_poly.pdbx_seq_one_letter_code
_entity_poly.pdbx_strand_id
1 'polypeptide(L)'
;VIKEFWGEDFEIGDDAGLIWMRQPHYYIGLYPYTYSAGLTIGTAMAKQLEEHPEEVVEKWLETLSLGASLSAQDLAKHAGVDVSTDQPLKETIAYVGSLVDKLETLI
;
A
#
# COMPACT_ATOMS: atom_id res chain seq x y z
N VAL A 1 -10.27 11.59 13.00
CA VAL A 1 -9.65 10.25 12.87
C VAL A 1 -10.66 9.11 12.78
N ILE A 2 -11.12 8.40 13.84
CA ILE A 2 -11.98 7.20 13.64
C ILE A 2 -13.30 7.55 12.94
N LYS A 3 -14.04 8.55 13.42
CA LYS A 3 -15.29 9.01 12.77
C LYS A 3 -15.10 9.48 11.33
N GLU A 4 -13.96 10.11 11.06
CA GLU A 4 -13.61 10.65 9.75
C GLU A 4 -13.18 9.56 8.77
N PHE A 5 -12.50 8.52 9.26
CA PHE A 5 -12.05 7.39 8.44
C PHE A 5 -13.21 6.46 8.05
N TRP A 6 -14.11 6.17 8.99
CA TRP A 6 -15.22 5.23 8.76
C TRP A 6 -16.49 5.87 8.16
N GLY A 7 -16.65 7.19 8.27
CA GLY A 7 -17.80 7.89 7.70
C GLY A 7 -19.12 7.60 8.41
N GLU A 8 -20.23 7.90 7.74
CA GLU A 8 -21.60 7.75 8.28
C GLU A 8 -22.15 6.32 8.16
N ASP A 9 -21.55 5.49 7.31
CA ASP A 9 -21.98 4.11 7.05
C ASP A 9 -21.62 3.14 8.19
N PHE A 10 -20.92 3.61 9.23
CA PHE A 10 -20.47 2.79 10.35
C PHE A 10 -20.91 3.37 11.71
N GLU A 11 -21.60 2.57 12.52
CA GLU A 11 -21.95 2.94 13.90
C GLU A 11 -20.72 2.80 14.81
N ILE A 12 -20.30 3.90 15.43
CA ILE A 12 -19.10 3.95 16.27
C ILE A 12 -19.51 3.90 17.74
N GLY A 13 -19.23 2.77 18.38
CA GLY A 13 -19.46 2.57 19.81
C GLY A 13 -18.57 3.45 20.69
N ASP A 14 -19.01 3.67 21.93
CA ASP A 14 -18.33 4.51 22.92
C ASP A 14 -16.89 4.05 23.23
N ASP A 15 -16.61 2.75 23.08
CA ASP A 15 -15.30 2.15 23.32
C ASP A 15 -14.32 2.27 22.15
N ALA A 16 -14.77 2.72 20.97
CA ALA A 16 -13.91 2.90 19.80
C ALA A 16 -12.75 3.88 20.07
N GLY A 17 -12.96 4.85 20.96
CA GLY A 17 -11.92 5.77 21.43
C GLY A 17 -10.77 5.09 22.19
N LEU A 18 -10.91 3.84 22.60
CA LEU A 18 -9.93 3.07 23.37
C LEU A 18 -9.08 2.12 22.51
N ILE A 19 -9.34 2.02 21.20
CA ILE A 19 -8.65 1.07 20.31
C ILE A 19 -7.13 1.26 20.32
N TRP A 20 -6.65 2.50 20.47
CA TRP A 20 -5.22 2.81 20.55
C TRP A 20 -4.50 2.08 21.69
N MET A 21 -5.20 1.76 22.78
CA MET A 21 -4.62 1.07 23.93
C MET A 21 -4.19 -0.36 23.59
N ARG A 22 -4.79 -0.96 22.55
CA ARG A 22 -4.58 -2.35 22.16
C ARG A 22 -3.63 -2.52 20.98
N GLN A 23 -3.11 -1.44 20.39
CA GLN A 23 -2.25 -1.49 19.20
C GLN A 23 -0.77 -1.35 19.57
N PRO A 24 0.03 -2.44 19.60
CA PRO A 24 1.43 -2.37 19.99
C PRO A 24 2.26 -1.51 19.04
N HIS A 25 1.94 -1.53 17.74
CA HIS A 25 2.67 -0.78 16.72
C HIS A 25 2.62 0.74 16.89
N TYR A 26 1.65 1.28 17.66
CA TYR A 26 1.61 2.71 17.98
C TYR A 26 2.75 3.15 18.88
N TYR A 27 3.39 2.19 19.56
CA TYR A 27 4.54 2.41 20.42
C TYR A 27 5.88 2.07 19.72
N ILE A 28 5.85 1.83 18.40
CA ILE A 28 7.02 1.48 17.57
C ILE A 28 7.25 2.60 16.53
N GLY A 29 7.16 3.86 16.97
CA GLY A 29 7.39 5.03 16.14
C GLY A 29 6.52 5.04 14.87
N LEU A 30 7.16 5.31 13.73
CA LEU A 30 6.50 5.36 12.43
C LEU A 30 6.44 3.98 11.73
N TYR A 31 6.62 2.86 12.43
CA TYR A 31 6.55 1.55 11.78
C TYR A 31 5.25 1.29 10.98
N PRO A 32 4.03 1.64 11.45
CA PRO A 32 2.79 1.30 10.76
C PRO A 32 2.65 1.78 9.31
N TYR A 33 3.25 2.93 8.93
CA TYR A 33 3.10 3.42 7.56
C TYR A 33 3.77 2.47 6.55
N THR A 34 4.75 1.68 6.99
CA THR A 34 5.48 0.75 6.12
C THR A 34 4.57 -0.31 5.50
N TYR A 35 3.46 -0.67 6.16
CA TYR A 35 2.45 -1.54 5.58
C TYR A 35 1.74 -0.89 4.39
N SER A 36 1.36 0.39 4.52
CA SER A 36 0.72 1.14 3.43
C SER A 36 1.69 1.35 2.26
N ALA A 37 2.95 1.71 2.56
CA ALA A 37 3.98 1.85 1.55
C ALA A 37 4.28 0.51 0.84
N GLY A 38 4.41 -0.58 1.59
CA GLY A 38 4.66 -1.91 1.04
C GLY A 38 3.51 -2.43 0.17
N LEU A 39 2.26 -2.23 0.58
CA LEU A 39 1.08 -2.57 -0.23
C LEU A 39 1.00 -1.73 -1.50
N THR A 40 1.33 -0.44 -1.42
CA THR A 40 1.40 0.45 -2.58
C THR A 40 2.42 -0.06 -3.59
N ILE A 41 3.65 -0.34 -3.14
CA ILE A 41 4.72 -0.86 -4.01
C ILE A 41 4.33 -2.23 -4.58
N GLY A 42 3.84 -3.15 -3.76
CA GLY A 42 3.46 -4.49 -4.19
C GLY A 42 2.32 -4.49 -5.22
N THR A 43 1.33 -3.62 -5.04
CA THR A 43 0.22 -3.48 -5.99
C THR A 43 0.70 -2.90 -7.33
N ALA A 44 1.50 -1.84 -7.29
CA ALA A 44 2.08 -1.25 -8.50
C ALA A 44 2.95 -2.28 -9.26
N MET A 45 3.81 -3.01 -8.55
CA MET A 45 4.65 -4.05 -9.15
C MET A 45 3.83 -5.20 -9.74
N ALA A 46 2.77 -5.65 -9.05
CA ALA A 46 1.90 -6.70 -9.57
C ALA A 46 1.23 -6.28 -10.89
N LYS A 47 0.73 -5.04 -10.98
CA LYS A 47 0.13 -4.51 -12.21
C LYS A 47 1.15 -4.42 -13.35
N GLN A 48 2.36 -3.91 -13.06
CA GLN A 48 3.43 -3.85 -14.06
C GLN A 48 3.81 -5.25 -14.57
N LEU A 49 3.86 -6.26 -13.68
CA LEU A 49 4.12 -7.64 -14.06
C LEU A 49 3.02 -8.25 -14.94
N GLU A 50 1.75 -7.88 -14.72
CA GLU A 50 0.64 -8.33 -15.57
C GLU A 50 0.70 -7.72 -16.98
N GLU A 51 1.12 -6.46 -17.10
CA GLU A 51 1.17 -5.73 -18.37
C GLU A 51 2.45 -6.02 -19.17
N HIS A 52 3.59 -6.12 -18.50
CA HIS A 52 4.93 -6.21 -19.10
C HIS A 52 5.82 -7.26 -18.39
N PRO A 53 5.43 -8.54 -18.37
CA PRO A 53 6.06 -9.57 -17.53
C PRO A 53 7.56 -9.75 -17.79
N GLU A 54 7.99 -9.80 -19.05
CA GLU A 54 9.40 -10.09 -19.38
C GLU A 54 10.34 -8.97 -18.91
N GLU A 55 9.98 -7.70 -19.16
CA GLU A 55 10.78 -6.53 -18.76
C GLU A 55 10.80 -6.34 -17.25
N VAL A 56 9.64 -6.49 -16.61
CA VAL A 56 9.48 -6.19 -15.18
C VAL A 56 10.10 -7.28 -14.30
N VAL A 57 10.07 -8.55 -14.73
CA VAL A 57 10.71 -9.65 -13.96
C VAL A 57 12.21 -9.44 -13.84
N GLU A 58 12.90 -9.08 -14.93
CA GLU A 58 14.35 -8.84 -14.89
C GLU A 58 14.68 -7.69 -13.93
N LYS A 59 13.98 -6.56 -14.06
CA LYS A 59 14.18 -5.39 -13.19
C LYS A 59 13.86 -5.68 -11.72
N TRP A 60 12.84 -6.47 -11.46
CA TRP A 60 12.46 -6.86 -10.11
C TRP A 60 13.51 -7.76 -9.46
N LEU A 61 14.01 -8.77 -10.19
CA LEU A 61 15.09 -9.64 -9.70
C LEU A 61 16.39 -8.86 -9.45
N GLU A 62 16.73 -7.91 -10.32
CA GLU A 62 17.84 -6.98 -10.11
C GLU A 62 17.65 -6.19 -8.82
N THR A 63 16.46 -5.61 -8.61
CA THR A 63 16.13 -4.84 -7.39
C THR A 63 16.27 -5.70 -6.13
N LEU A 64 15.75 -6.93 -6.14
CA LEU A 64 15.85 -7.86 -5.01
C LEU A 64 17.32 -8.22 -4.68
N SER A 65 18.16 -8.36 -5.70
CA SER A 65 19.59 -8.67 -5.53
C SER A 65 20.37 -7.57 -4.79
N LEU A 66 19.87 -6.34 -4.78
CA LEU A 66 20.48 -5.21 -4.07
C LEU A 66 20.35 -5.32 -2.54
N GLY A 67 19.40 -6.11 -2.03
CA GLY A 67 19.19 -6.31 -0.60
C GLY A 67 19.11 -4.99 0.17
N ALA A 68 19.89 -4.87 1.25
CA ALA A 68 19.92 -3.67 2.09
C ALA A 68 20.96 -2.61 1.66
N SER A 69 21.45 -2.67 0.41
CA SER A 69 22.47 -1.73 -0.08
C SER A 69 21.93 -0.32 -0.40
N LEU A 70 20.61 -0.19 -0.55
CA LEU A 70 19.92 1.06 -0.86
C LEU A 70 18.82 1.34 0.17
N SER A 71 18.34 2.59 0.21
CA SER A 71 17.16 2.94 1.00
C SER A 71 15.90 2.28 0.42
N ALA A 72 14.86 2.09 1.24
CA ALA A 72 13.58 1.53 0.76
C ALA A 72 12.96 2.38 -0.36
N GLN A 73 13.12 3.70 -0.29
CA GLN A 73 12.65 4.63 -1.32
C GLN A 73 13.43 4.45 -2.64
N ASP A 74 14.76 4.30 -2.56
CA ASP A 74 15.60 4.10 -3.74
C ASP A 74 15.37 2.72 -4.37
N LEU A 75 15.14 1.68 -3.57
CA LEU A 75 14.75 0.36 -4.06
C LEU A 75 13.40 0.40 -4.79
N ALA A 76 12.41 1.06 -4.21
CA ALA A 76 11.10 1.23 -4.85
C ALA A 76 11.23 1.95 -6.19
N LYS A 77 11.99 3.05 -6.21
CA LYS A 77 12.27 3.82 -7.43
C LYS A 77 13.04 3.00 -8.47
N HIS A 78 14.01 2.18 -8.03
CA HIS A 78 14.75 1.27 -8.91
C HIS A 78 13.83 0.20 -9.53
N ALA A 79 12.86 -0.31 -8.77
CA ALA A 79 11.83 -1.22 -9.28
C ALA A 79 10.80 -0.54 -10.21
N GLY A 80 10.90 0.77 -10.45
CA GLY A 80 9.95 1.50 -11.28
C GLY A 80 8.76 2.08 -10.52
N VAL A 81 8.82 2.16 -9.19
CA VAL A 81 7.75 2.70 -8.33
C VAL A 81 8.27 3.90 -7.51
N ASP A 82 8.04 5.11 -8.00
CA ASP A 82 8.54 6.33 -7.33
C ASP A 82 7.61 6.80 -6.19
N VAL A 83 7.84 6.24 -5.01
CA VAL A 83 7.13 6.58 -3.76
C VAL A 83 7.54 7.94 -3.14
N SER A 84 8.36 8.75 -3.83
CA SER A 84 8.54 10.16 -3.48
C SER A 84 7.37 11.05 -3.93
N THR A 85 6.54 10.52 -4.82
CA THR A 85 5.34 11.16 -5.36
C THR A 85 4.09 10.50 -4.79
N ASP A 86 2.94 11.15 -4.93
CA ASP A 86 1.64 10.58 -4.54
C ASP A 86 1.04 9.65 -5.60
N GLN A 87 1.66 9.57 -6.78
CA GLN A 87 1.13 8.83 -7.93
C GLN A 87 0.96 7.33 -7.64
N PRO A 88 1.94 6.58 -7.10
CA PRO A 88 1.77 5.15 -6.83
C PRO A 88 0.63 4.85 -5.85
N LEU A 89 0.46 5.73 -4.85
CA LEU A 89 -0.61 5.59 -3.86
C LEU A 89 -1.98 5.82 -4.50
N LYS A 90 -2.12 6.85 -5.34
CA LYS A 90 -3.36 7.14 -6.08
C LYS A 90 -3.74 6.00 -7.02
N GLU A 91 -2.77 5.44 -7.75
CA GLU A 91 -2.99 4.30 -8.63
C GLU A 91 -3.41 3.05 -7.86
N THR A 92 -2.80 2.80 -6.70
CA THR A 92 -3.17 1.70 -5.80
C THR A 92 -4.61 1.86 -5.30
N ILE A 93 -4.99 3.06 -4.84
CA ILE A 93 -6.36 3.37 -4.41
C ILE A 93 -7.35 3.16 -5.55
N ALA A 94 -7.03 3.66 -6.75
CA ALA A 94 -7.89 3.50 -7.93
C ALA A 94 -8.07 2.03 -8.32
N TYR A 95 -7.01 1.22 -8.22
CA TYR A 95 -7.10 -0.22 -8.48
C TYR A 95 -7.96 -0.94 -7.45
N VAL A 96 -7.81 -0.65 -6.15
CA VAL A 96 -8.69 -1.22 -5.12
C VAL A 96 -10.14 -0.80 -5.36
N GLY A 97 -10.38 0.46 -5.72
CA GLY A 97 -11.71 0.94 -6.12
C GLY A 97 -12.33 0.13 -7.24
N SER A 98 -11.57 -0.16 -8.31
CA SER A 98 -12.10 -0.95 -9.43
C SER A 98 -12.39 -2.42 -9.06
N LEU A 99 -11.69 -2.98 -8.08
CA LEU A 99 -12.01 -4.30 -7.53
C LEU A 99 -13.32 -4.29 -6.74
N VAL A 100 -13.59 -3.21 -6.00
CA VAL A 100 -14.88 -3.01 -5.30
C VAL A 100 -16.01 -2.86 -6.33
N ASP A 101 -15.85 -1.98 -7.33
CA ASP A 101 -16.83 -1.81 -8.41
C ASP A 101 -17.14 -3.15 -9.10
N LYS A 102 -16.10 -3.94 -9.39
CA LYS A 102 -16.26 -5.27 -9.99
C LYS A 102 -17.05 -6.20 -9.08
N LEU A 103 -16.78 -6.20 -7.78
CA LEU A 103 -17.53 -7.02 -6.81
C LEU A 103 -19.01 -6.64 -6.79
N GLU A 104 -19.34 -5.36 -6.83
CA GLU A 104 -20.73 -4.88 -6.87
C GLU A 104 -21.49 -5.37 -8.10
N THR A 105 -20.83 -5.49 -9.26
CA THR A 105 -21.48 -6.05 -10.47
C THR A 105 -21.79 -7.54 -10.40
N LEU A 106 -21.23 -8.27 -9.43
CA LEU A 106 -21.41 -9.71 -9.27
C LEU A 106 -22.51 -10.07 -8.26
N ILE A 107 -23.11 -9.07 -7.60
CA ILE A 107 -24.20 -9.21 -6.63
C ILE A 107 -25.52 -8.83 -7.31
#